data_AF-A0A3R7D2V8-F1
#
_entry.id   AF-A0A3R7D2V8-F1
#
_cell.length_a   1.000
_cell.length_b   1.000
_cell.length_c   1.000
_cell.angle_alpha   90.00
_cell.angle_beta   90.00
_cell.angle_gamma   90.00
#
_symmetry.space_group_name_H-M   'P 1'
#
loop_
_entity.id
_entity.type
_entity.pdbx_description
1 polymer ?
#
loop_
_entity_poly.entity_id
_entity_poly.type
_entity_poly.pdbx_seq_one_letter_code
_entity_poly.pdbx_strand_id
1 'polypeptide(L)'
;IGQFSLLRFVDAVPGIVVAMLFVSAPFLINSAREGFESVDPRLENVARSLGASGWRTFCRITFPLASRHLLTGAIMCWARAVSEFGAVVVIAYHPMIAPTLIYERYISAGLSASRPVSVLLIIFCLVIFVILRILARKR
;
A
#
# COMPACT_ATOMS: atom_id res chain seq x y z
N ILE A 1 -31.84 18.17 -1.31
CA ILE A 1 -30.89 17.42 -2.17
C ILE A 1 -29.88 16.80 -1.23
N GLY A 2 -29.95 15.58 -0.75
CA GLY A 2 -30.67 14.37 -1.15
C GLY A 2 -29.93 13.29 -0.35
N GLN A 3 -30.44 13.00 0.84
CA GLN A 3 -29.85 12.15 1.87
C GLN A 3 -29.96 10.67 1.44
N PHE A 4 -29.18 10.28 0.43
CA PHE A 4 -29.06 8.92 -0.05
C PHE A 4 -27.59 8.65 -0.41
N SER A 5 -26.82 8.09 0.52
CA SER A 5 -25.75 7.16 0.15
C SER A 5 -25.43 6.23 1.32
N LEU A 6 -25.77 4.96 1.17
CA LEU A 6 -25.32 3.87 2.07
C LEU A 6 -23.78 3.76 2.12
N LEU A 7 -23.07 4.43 1.20
CA LEU A 7 -21.63 4.58 1.15
C LEU A 7 -21.27 6.06 0.98
N ARG A 8 -20.97 6.74 2.10
CA ARG A 8 -20.41 8.09 2.07
C ARG A 8 -18.92 8.00 1.78
N PHE A 9 -18.49 8.51 0.62
CA PHE A 9 -17.09 8.59 0.23
C PHE A 9 -16.47 9.97 0.50
N VAL A 10 -17.25 11.03 0.34
CA VAL A 10 -16.80 12.40 0.62
C VAL A 10 -16.70 12.63 2.12
N ASP A 11 -15.55 13.12 2.56
CA ASP A 11 -15.19 13.31 3.96
C ASP A 11 -15.41 12.06 4.83
N ALA A 12 -14.95 10.91 4.31
CA ALA A 12 -15.07 9.64 5.00
C ALA A 12 -13.88 8.72 4.68
N VAL A 13 -13.59 7.79 5.60
CA VAL A 13 -12.52 6.81 5.47
C VAL A 13 -12.56 6.03 4.15
N PRO A 14 -13.73 5.61 3.61
CA PRO A 14 -13.78 4.92 2.31
C PRO A 14 -13.21 5.76 1.16
N GLY A 15 -13.41 7.08 1.16
CA GLY A 15 -12.84 7.97 0.14
C GLY A 15 -11.31 8.02 0.20
N ILE A 16 -10.76 8.05 1.42
CA ILE A 16 -9.31 7.98 1.66
C ILE A 16 -8.74 6.66 1.13
N VAL A 17 -9.40 5.54 1.43
CA VAL A 17 -8.97 4.20 0.97
C VAL A 17 -8.97 4.14 -0.55
N VAL A 18 -10.01 4.64 -1.22
CA VAL A 18 -10.10 4.63 -2.69
C VAL A 18 -9.02 5.53 -3.32
N ALA A 19 -8.81 6.74 -2.79
CA ALA A 19 -7.74 7.63 -3.24
C ALA A 19 -6.36 6.96 -3.12
N MET A 20 -6.04 6.42 -1.95
CA MET A 20 -4.76 5.76 -1.71
C MET A 20 -4.60 4.54 -2.62
N LEU A 21 -5.63 3.69 -2.71
CA LEU A 21 -5.62 2.48 -3.52
C LEU A 21 -5.38 2.79 -5.00
N PHE A 22 -6.09 3.79 -5.55
CA PHE A 22 -5.96 4.15 -6.96
C PHE A 22 -4.51 4.51 -7.32
N VAL A 23 -3.85 5.26 -6.43
CA VAL A 23 -2.51 5.76 -6.69
C VAL A 23 -1.42 4.73 -6.35
N SER A 24 -1.66 3.84 -5.38
CA SER A 24 -0.66 2.88 -4.92
C SER A 24 -0.77 1.49 -5.56
N ALA A 25 -1.93 1.10 -6.10
CA ALA A 25 -2.16 -0.21 -6.70
C ALA A 25 -1.11 -0.63 -7.75
N PRO A 26 -0.63 0.26 -8.66
CA PRO A 26 0.34 -0.14 -9.68
C PRO A 26 1.63 -0.73 -9.11
N PHE A 27 2.06 -0.28 -7.93
CA PHE A 27 3.29 -0.77 -7.27
C PHE A 27 3.17 -2.24 -6.88
N LEU A 28 2.04 -2.62 -6.29
CA LEU A 28 1.80 -4.02 -5.92
C LEU A 28 1.56 -4.87 -7.17
N ILE A 29 0.79 -4.38 -8.14
CA ILE A 29 0.46 -5.12 -9.36
C ILE A 29 1.72 -5.46 -10.16
N ASN A 30 2.61 -4.48 -10.38
CA ASN A 30 3.85 -4.70 -11.13
C ASN A 30 4.77 -5.68 -10.41
N SER A 31 4.95 -5.53 -9.09
CA SER A 31 5.78 -6.44 -8.31
C SER A 31 5.19 -7.84 -8.20
N ALA A 32 3.86 -7.97 -8.10
CA ALA A 32 3.18 -9.25 -8.16
C ALA A 32 3.38 -9.94 -9.50
N ARG A 33 3.29 -9.18 -10.60
CA ARG A 33 3.55 -9.68 -11.94
C ARG A 33 4.97 -10.22 -12.07
N GLU A 34 5.99 -9.45 -11.70
CA GLU A 34 7.39 -9.89 -11.68
C GLU A 34 7.57 -11.13 -10.80
N GLY A 35 6.90 -11.16 -9.65
CA GLY A 35 6.92 -12.29 -8.73
C GLY A 35 6.39 -13.57 -9.33
N PHE A 36 5.26 -13.52 -10.05
CA PHE A 36 4.70 -14.69 -10.71
C PHE A 36 5.48 -15.08 -11.97
N GLU A 37 5.98 -14.11 -12.75
CA GLU A 37 6.86 -14.37 -13.90
C GLU A 37 8.18 -15.03 -13.48
N SER A 38 8.65 -14.81 -12.24
CA SER A 38 9.86 -15.45 -11.71
C SER A 38 9.71 -16.94 -11.33
N VAL A 39 8.47 -17.46 -11.25
CA VAL A 39 8.21 -18.85 -10.88
C VAL A 39 8.37 -19.76 -12.09
N ASP A 40 9.24 -20.77 -12.01
CA ASP A 40 9.42 -21.75 -13.09
C ASP A 40 8.12 -22.53 -13.35
N PRO A 41 7.53 -22.45 -14.56
CA PRO A 41 6.32 -23.20 -14.92
C PRO A 41 6.45 -24.71 -14.75
N ARG A 42 7.67 -25.26 -14.77
CA ARG A 42 7.93 -26.69 -14.52
C ARG A 42 7.45 -27.13 -13.14
N LEU A 43 7.61 -26.29 -12.12
CA LEU A 43 7.16 -26.61 -10.76
C LEU A 43 5.63 -26.75 -10.69
N GLU A 44 4.91 -25.90 -11.41
CA GLU A 44 3.46 -25.97 -11.49
C GLU A 44 3.00 -27.22 -12.26
N ASN A 45 3.68 -27.54 -13.37
CA ASN A 45 3.39 -28.72 -14.17
C ASN A 45 3.60 -30.01 -13.39
N VAL A 46 4.71 -30.13 -12.64
CA VAL A 46 4.97 -31.28 -11.77
C VAL A 46 3.88 -31.44 -10.71
N ALA A 47 3.46 -30.34 -10.06
CA ALA A 47 2.39 -30.38 -9.08
C ALA A 47 1.06 -30.87 -9.70
N ARG A 48 0.72 -30.40 -10.90
CA ARG A 48 -0.48 -30.84 -11.63
C ARG A 48 -0.39 -32.31 -12.06
N SER A 49 0.77 -32.78 -12.50
CA SER A 49 0.99 -34.20 -12.83
C SER A 49 0.84 -35.12 -11.62
N LEU A 50 1.13 -34.62 -10.41
CA LEU A 50 0.88 -35.33 -9.14
C LEU A 50 -0.58 -35.24 -8.66
N GLY A 51 -1.50 -34.75 -9.49
CA GLY A 51 -2.93 -34.66 -9.19
C GLY A 51 -3.34 -33.42 -8.39
N ALA A 52 -2.48 -32.40 -8.25
CA ALA A 52 -2.89 -31.14 -7.63
C ALA A 52 -3.81 -30.33 -8.57
N SER A 53 -4.92 -29.83 -8.03
CA SER A 53 -5.77 -28.86 -8.73
C SER A 53 -5.07 -27.52 -8.89
N GLY A 54 -5.50 -26.70 -9.87
CA GLY A 54 -4.89 -25.39 -10.13
C GLY A 54 -4.82 -24.48 -8.90
N TRP A 55 -5.87 -24.46 -8.08
CA TRP A 55 -5.87 -23.72 -6.81
C TRP A 55 -4.85 -24.27 -5.80
N ARG A 56 -4.71 -25.59 -5.70
CA ARG A 56 -3.72 -26.23 -4.81
C ARG A 56 -2.30 -25.92 -5.28
N THR A 57 -2.04 -25.96 -6.59
CA THR A 57 -0.75 -25.56 -7.17
C THR A 57 -0.45 -24.10 -6.88
N PHE A 58 -1.41 -23.19 -7.10
CA PHE A 58 -1.23 -21.77 -6.80
C PHE A 58 -0.89 -21.53 -5.33
N CYS A 59 -1.70 -22.02 -4.39
CA CYS A 59 -1.50 -21.76 -2.97
C CYS A 59 -0.25 -22.43 -2.38
N ARG A 60 0.18 -23.59 -2.90
CA ARG A 60 1.31 -24.34 -2.35
C ARG A 60 2.64 -24.12 -3.08
N ILE A 61 2.62 -23.71 -4.34
CA ILE A 61 3.82 -23.55 -5.17
C ILE A 61 3.97 -22.08 -5.58
N THR A 62 3.06 -21.58 -6.42
CA THR A 62 3.19 -20.25 -7.05
C THR A 62 3.21 -19.12 -6.03
N PHE A 63 2.24 -19.08 -5.12
CA PHE A 63 2.11 -18.01 -4.12
C PHE A 63 3.26 -17.99 -3.11
N PRO A 64 3.68 -19.12 -2.50
CA PRO A 64 4.85 -19.14 -1.62
C PRO A 64 6.15 -18.72 -2.31
N LEU A 65 6.36 -19.11 -3.58
CA LEU A 65 7.54 -18.73 -4.35
C LEU A 65 7.53 -17.24 -4.73
N ALA A 66 6.38 -16.70 -5.13
CA ALA A 66 6.21 -15.29 -5.43
C ALA A 66 6.11 -14.38 -4.17
N SER A 67 5.99 -14.96 -2.97
CA SER A 67 5.70 -14.23 -1.72
C SER A 67 6.69 -13.11 -1.40
N ARG A 68 7.97 -13.26 -1.75
CA ARG A 68 9.00 -12.23 -1.55
C ARG A 68 8.71 -10.98 -2.38
N HIS A 69 8.38 -11.19 -3.65
CA HIS A 69 8.01 -10.11 -4.57
C HIS A 69 6.69 -9.45 -4.12
N LEU A 70 5.70 -10.25 -3.73
CA LEU A 70 4.44 -9.73 -3.17
C LEU A 70 4.68 -8.87 -1.92
N LEU A 71 5.58 -9.30 -1.02
CA LEU A 71 5.95 -8.54 0.17
C LEU A 71 6.63 -7.21 -0.20
N THR A 72 7.61 -7.22 -1.12
CA THR A 72 8.27 -5.99 -1.58
C THR A 72 7.28 -5.05 -2.27
N GLY A 73 6.40 -5.58 -3.11
CA GLY A 73 5.34 -4.81 -3.76
C GLY A 73 4.37 -4.19 -2.76
N ALA A 74 3.99 -4.94 -1.72
CA ALA A 74 3.12 -4.45 -0.66
C ALA A 74 3.77 -3.32 0.14
N ILE A 75 5.07 -3.43 0.45
CA ILE A 75 5.83 -2.37 1.14
C ILE A 75 5.87 -1.09 0.29
N MET A 76 6.14 -1.22 -1.01
CA MET A 76 6.20 -0.08 -1.93
C MET A 76 4.82 0.56 -2.15
N CYS A 77 3.78 -0.26 -2.26
CA CYS A 77 2.38 0.18 -2.30
C CYS A 77 2.02 0.97 -1.04
N TRP A 78 2.36 0.45 0.15
CA TRP A 78 2.13 1.15 1.41
C TRP A 78 2.90 2.47 1.49
N ALA A 79 4.19 2.47 1.12
CA ALA A 79 5.00 3.68 1.10
C ALA A 79 4.41 4.74 0.16
N ARG A 80 3.89 4.31 -1.01
CA ARG A 80 3.20 5.21 -1.92
C ARG A 80 1.90 5.75 -1.32
N ALA A 81 1.09 4.92 -0.68
CA ALA A 81 -0.18 5.33 -0.07
C ALA A 81 0.03 6.37 1.05
N VAL A 82 1.03 6.17 1.93
CA VAL A 82 1.36 7.12 3.01
C VAL A 82 1.84 8.46 2.47
N SER A 83 2.47 8.47 1.30
CA SER A 83 2.95 9.69 0.64
C SER A 83 1.84 10.46 -0.09
N GLU A 84 0.61 9.94 -0.11
CA GLU A 84 -0.49 10.57 -0.82
C GLU A 84 -1.07 11.76 -0.05
N PHE A 85 -1.28 12.87 -0.76
CA PHE A 85 -1.86 14.09 -0.21
C PHE A 85 -2.91 14.64 -1.16
N GLY A 86 -2.55 14.86 -2.42
CA GLY A 86 -3.41 15.55 -3.39
C GLY A 86 -4.71 14.81 -3.67
N ALA A 87 -4.64 13.51 -3.98
CA ALA A 87 -5.82 12.72 -4.26
C ALA A 87 -6.75 12.61 -3.04
N VAL A 88 -6.18 12.54 -1.84
CA VAL A 88 -6.97 12.43 -0.59
C VAL A 88 -7.66 13.74 -0.25
N VAL A 89 -6.96 14.88 -0.31
CA VAL A 89 -7.54 16.20 0.01
C VAL A 89 -8.76 16.54 -0.85
N VAL A 90 -8.75 16.13 -2.12
CA VAL A 90 -9.88 16.38 -3.04
C VAL A 90 -11.12 15.56 -2.67
N ILE A 91 -10.94 14.36 -2.11
CA ILE A 91 -12.05 13.44 -1.79
C ILE A 91 -12.52 13.59 -0.35
N ALA A 92 -11.59 13.67 0.60
CA ALA A 92 -11.85 13.72 2.02
C ALA A 92 -10.80 14.58 2.70
N TYR A 93 -11.20 15.79 3.10
CA TYR A 93 -10.36 16.65 3.93
C TYR A 93 -10.42 16.20 5.40
N HIS A 94 -11.61 15.77 5.83
CA HIS A 94 -11.81 15.11 7.11
C HIS A 94 -12.30 13.67 6.90
N PRO A 95 -11.82 12.65 7.63
CA PRO A 95 -10.79 12.72 8.68
C PRO A 95 -9.40 13.00 8.11
N MET A 96 -8.60 13.77 8.86
CA MET A 96 -7.29 14.21 8.40
C MET A 96 -6.25 13.09 8.45
N ILE A 97 -5.45 12.97 7.39
CA ILE A 97 -4.27 12.13 7.34
C ILE A 97 -3.02 12.95 7.68
N ALA A 98 -1.89 12.29 7.98
CA ALA A 98 -0.68 12.99 8.40
C ALA A 98 -0.21 14.08 7.41
N PRO A 99 -0.22 13.86 6.08
CA PRO A 99 0.10 14.92 5.11
C PRO A 99 -0.86 16.12 5.15
N THR A 100 -2.16 15.91 5.37
CA THR A 100 -3.12 17.02 5.46
C THR A 100 -2.96 17.82 6.73
N LEU A 101 -2.62 17.17 7.85
CA LEU A 101 -2.29 17.83 9.11
C LEU A 101 -1.04 18.72 8.98
N ILE A 102 0.00 18.24 8.31
CA ILE A 102 1.22 19.03 8.06
C ILE A 102 0.91 20.29 7.25
N TYR A 103 0.09 20.14 6.20
CA TYR A 103 -0.34 21.24 5.34
C TYR A 103 -1.20 22.26 6.08
N GLU A 104 -2.18 21.81 6.85
CA GLU A 104 -3.03 22.70 7.66
C GLU A 104 -2.20 23.48 8.69
N ARG A 105 -1.27 22.83 9.39
CA ARG A 105 -0.37 23.49 10.35
C ARG A 105 0.54 24.52 9.69
N TYR A 106 0.98 24.23 8.47
CA TYR A 106 1.80 25.16 7.69
C TYR A 106 1.04 26.43 7.32
N ILE A 107 -0.22 26.29 6.87
CA ILE A 107 -1.06 27.44 6.51
C ILE A 107 -1.49 28.23 7.74
N SER A 108 -1.91 27.55 8.81
CA SER A 108 -2.50 28.20 10.00
C SER A 108 -1.49 28.89 10.90
N ALA A 109 -0.32 28.27 11.12
CA ALA A 109 0.65 28.73 12.12
C ALA A 109 2.08 28.82 11.56
N GLY A 110 2.25 28.69 10.25
CA GLY A 110 3.52 28.82 9.57
C GLY A 110 4.47 27.64 9.76
N LEU A 111 5.70 27.81 9.26
CA LEU A 111 6.67 26.74 9.18
C LEU A 111 7.09 26.20 10.57
N SER A 112 7.17 27.06 11.59
CA SER A 112 7.57 26.65 12.94
C SER A 112 6.62 25.63 13.56
N ALA A 113 5.32 25.73 13.30
CA ALA A 113 4.32 24.78 13.81
C ALA A 113 4.26 23.47 13.00
N SER A 114 4.57 23.51 11.70
CA SER A 114 4.54 22.34 10.82
C SER A 114 5.78 21.45 10.93
N ARG A 115 6.96 22.06 11.11
CA ARG A 115 8.26 21.36 11.25
C ARG A 115 8.25 20.13 12.18
N PRO A 116 7.79 20.18 13.44
CA PRO A 116 7.86 19.04 14.34
C PRO A 116 7.01 17.86 13.86
N VAL A 117 5.84 18.13 13.27
CA VAL A 117 4.95 17.09 12.72
C VAL A 117 5.60 16.42 11.51
N SER A 118 6.22 17.21 10.62
CA SER A 118 6.95 16.69 9.46
C SER A 118 8.14 15.82 9.86
N VAL A 119 8.95 16.26 10.83
CA VAL A 119 10.11 15.47 11.30
C VAL A 119 9.64 14.16 11.95
N LEU A 120 8.58 14.20 12.76
CA LEU A 120 8.02 13.00 13.37
C LEU A 120 7.52 12.01 12.31
N LEU A 121 6.81 12.50 11.28
CA LEU A 121 6.35 11.65 10.18
C LEU A 121 7.52 11.05 9.40
N ILE A 122 8.57 11.83 9.12
CA ILE A 122 9.77 11.33 8.44
C ILE A 122 10.42 10.21 9.24
N ILE A 123 10.65 10.42 10.55
CA ILE A 123 11.25 9.41 11.42
C ILE A 123 10.38 8.16 11.47
N PHE A 124 9.07 8.31 11.61
CA PHE A 124 8.12 7.20 11.63
C PHE A 124 8.17 6.37 10.34
N CYS A 125 8.12 7.03 9.17
CA CYS A 125 8.22 6.36 7.88
C CYS A 125 9.57 5.65 7.69
N LEU A 126 10.68 6.30 8.08
CA LEU A 126 12.02 5.72 8.01
C LEU A 126 12.15 4.47 8.89
N VAL A 127 11.68 4.53 10.13
CA VAL A 127 11.71 3.40 11.06
C VAL A 127 10.93 2.21 10.48
N ILE A 128 9.71 2.44 10.00
CA ILE A 128 8.90 1.38 9.40
C ILE A 128 9.59 0.80 8.17
N PHE A 129 10.09 1.66 7.27
CA PHE A 129 10.74 1.20 6.05
C PHE A 129 12.00 0.38 6.34
N VAL A 130 12.82 0.79 7.31
CA VAL A 130 14.00 0.05 7.75
C VAL A 130 13.62 -1.30 8.37
N ILE A 131 12.62 -1.34 9.24
CA ILE A 131 12.12 -2.59 9.84
C ILE A 131 11.65 -3.55 8.75
N LEU A 132 10.80 -3.08 7.84
CA LEU A 132 10.26 -3.89 6.74
C LEU A 132 11.37 -4.39 5.81
N ARG A 133 12.37 -3.55 5.52
CA ARG A 133 13.53 -3.93 4.70
C ARG A 133 14.39 -5.00 5.37
N ILE A 134 14.61 -4.90 6.67
CA ILE A 134 15.37 -5.91 7.44
C ILE A 134 14.63 -7.24 7.46
N LEU A 135 13.31 -7.20 7.72
CA LEU A 135 12.47 -8.40 7.72
C LEU A 135 12.42 -9.08 6.35
N ALA A 136 12.31 -8.29 5.27
CA ALA A 136 12.31 -8.81 3.90
C ALA A 136 13.66 -9.40 3.46
N ARG A 137 14.78 -8.93 4.04
CA ARG A 137 16.13 -9.45 3.76
C ARG A 137 16.45 -10.76 4.48
N LYS A 138 15.77 -11.06 5.59
CA LYS A 138 16.16 -12.14 6.49
C LYS A 138 15.44 -13.45 6.13
N ARG A 139 15.82 -14.08 5.01
CA ARG A 139 15.67 -15.52 4.63
C ARG A 139 16.06 -15.75 3.18
#